data_AF-A0A016WUR0-F1
#
_entry.id   AF-A0A016WUR0-F1
#
_cell.length_a   1.000
_cell.length_b   1.000
_cell.length_c   1.000
_cell.angle_alpha   90.00
_cell.angle_beta   90.00
_cell.angle_gamma   90.00
#
_symmetry.space_group_name_H-M   'P 1'
#
loop_
_entity.id
_entity.type
_entity.pdbx_description
1 polymer ?
#
loop_
_entity_poly.entity_id
_entity_poly.type
_entity_poly.pdbx_seq_one_letter_code
_entity_poly.pdbx_strand_id
1 'polypeptide(L)'
;MTPSLILFQFEELKRNLLRAKEELEFAQEDQKTSDTPGRKKATKKAQEKYDKELKALEHFLNVKLPEQKTEHVKEIQAIVVEVQSYHDWMASYCRPLANYKVPRPMNL
;
A
#
# COMPACT_ATOMS: atom_id res chain seq x y z
N MET A 1 4.24 6.54 -5.26
CA MET A 1 3.60 6.84 -3.95
C MET A 1 4.54 6.31 -2.87
N THR A 2 4.97 7.10 -1.88
CA THR A 2 5.96 6.66 -0.87
C THR A 2 5.32 5.81 0.24
N PRO A 3 6.06 4.93 0.93
CA PRO A 3 5.55 4.12 2.06
C PRO A 3 4.85 4.97 3.15
N SER A 4 5.31 6.21 3.33
CA SER A 4 4.72 7.20 4.23
C SER A 4 3.28 7.59 3.87
N LEU A 5 2.92 7.54 2.58
CA LEU A 5 1.61 7.96 2.09
C LEU A 5 0.54 6.89 2.32
N ILE A 6 0.91 5.61 2.25
CA ILE A 6 0.01 4.46 2.51
C ILE A 6 -0.33 4.41 4.00
N LEU A 7 0.68 4.58 4.87
CA LEU A 7 0.48 4.65 6.31
C LEU A 7 -0.46 5.82 6.69
N PHE A 8 -0.27 6.98 6.04
CA PHE A 8 -1.12 8.14 6.26
C PHE A 8 -2.59 7.88 5.85
N GLN A 9 -2.83 7.28 4.69
CA GLN A 9 -4.18 6.95 4.22
C GLN A 9 -4.87 5.93 5.14
N PHE A 10 -4.15 4.90 5.59
CA PHE A 10 -4.70 3.92 6.53
C PHE A 10 -5.09 4.57 7.87
N GLU A 11 -4.19 5.37 8.46
CA GLU A 11 -4.46 6.07 9.71
C GLU A 11 -5.60 7.09 9.58
N GLU A 12 -5.74 7.74 8.43
CA GLU A 12 -6.87 8.61 8.15
C GLU A 12 -8.20 7.85 8.11
N LEU A 13 -8.29 6.75 7.36
CA LEU A 13 -9.48 5.90 7.28
C LEU A 13 -9.88 5.35 8.65
N LYS A 14 -8.89 4.89 9.44
CA LYS A 14 -9.10 4.42 10.81
C LYS A 14 -9.64 5.53 11.71
N ARG A 15 -9.07 6.74 11.66
CA ARG A 15 -9.56 7.90 12.44
C ARG A 15 -10.98 8.29 12.05
N ASN A 16 -11.32 8.26 10.76
CA ASN A 16 -12.65 8.59 10.28
C ASN A 16 -13.69 7.57 10.76
N LEU A 17 -13.36 6.28 10.69
CA LEU A 17 -14.22 5.22 11.20
C LEU A 17 -14.46 5.33 12.71
N LEU A 18 -13.42 5.63 13.49
CA LEU A 18 -13.54 5.82 14.94
C LEU A 18 -14.47 6.99 15.27
N ARG A 19 -14.30 8.15 14.61
CA ARG A 19 -15.22 9.29 14.80
C ARG A 19 -16.65 8.96 14.40
N ALA A 20 -16.85 8.26 13.28
CA ALA A 20 -18.18 7.84 12.84
C ALA A 20 -18.84 6.87 13.83
N LYS A 21 -18.04 6.02 14.48
CA LYS A 21 -18.50 5.12 15.54
C LYS A 21 -18.92 5.89 16.78
N GLU A 22 -18.11 6.84 17.24
CA GLU A 22 -18.44 7.71 18.38
C GLU A 22 -19.72 8.51 18.13
N GLU A 23 -19.89 9.07 16.93
CA GLU A 23 -21.12 9.77 16.53
C GLU A 23 -22.35 8.85 16.53
N LEU A 24 -22.19 7.60 16.08
CA LEU A 24 -23.26 6.60 16.09
C LEU A 24 -23.65 6.20 17.52
N GLU A 25 -22.67 5.93 18.39
CA GLU A 25 -22.91 5.59 19.79
C GLU A 25 -23.66 6.73 20.50
N PHE A 26 -23.22 7.98 20.28
CA PHE A 26 -23.90 9.15 20.79
C PHE A 26 -25.36 9.28 20.28
N ALA A 27 -25.59 9.10 18.98
CA ALA A 27 -26.93 9.18 18.40
C ALA A 27 -27.85 8.06 18.92
N GLN A 28 -27.32 6.85 19.12
CA GLN A 28 -28.06 5.73 19.70
C GLN A 28 -28.42 5.99 21.17
N GLU A 29 -27.52 6.58 21.95
CA GLU A 29 -27.77 6.94 23.35
C GLU A 29 -28.81 8.07 23.46
N ASP A 30 -28.73 9.10 22.61
CA ASP A 30 -29.73 10.16 22.55
C ASP A 30 -31.12 9.60 22.17
N GLN A 31 -31.19 8.67 21.22
CA GLN A 31 -32.44 8.01 20.85
C GLN A 31 -33.05 7.19 22.00
N LYS A 32 -32.23 6.49 22.80
CA LYS A 32 -32.71 5.77 23.99
C LYS A 32 -33.36 6.71 25.02
N THR A 33 -32.86 7.94 25.10
CA THR A 33 -33.36 8.96 26.03
C THR A 33 -34.70 9.56 25.61
N SER A 34 -35.02 9.59 24.30
CA SER A 34 -36.32 10.03 23.78
C SER A 34 -36.52 9.51 22.35
N ASP A 35 -37.58 8.75 22.12
CA ASP A 35 -37.81 8.12 20.81
C ASP A 35 -38.61 9.03 19.86
N THR A 36 -37.98 10.13 19.43
CA THR A 36 -38.60 11.07 18.47
C THR A 36 -38.26 10.71 17.02
N PRO A 37 -39.12 11.04 16.03
CA PRO A 37 -38.80 10.85 14.61
C PRO A 37 -37.52 11.56 14.16
N GLY A 38 -37.18 12.69 14.78
CA GLY A 38 -35.93 13.42 14.54
C GLY A 38 -34.70 12.61 14.96
N ARG A 39 -34.73 12.02 16.16
CA ARG A 39 -33.66 11.16 16.69
C ARG A 39 -33.49 9.89 15.87
N LYS A 40 -34.58 9.24 15.44
CA LYS A 40 -34.53 8.10 14.50
C LYS A 40 -33.80 8.44 13.20
N LYS A 41 -34.07 9.61 12.62
CA LYS A 41 -33.38 10.09 11.41
C LYS A 41 -31.89 10.36 11.67
N ALA A 42 -31.55 10.94 12.82
CA ALA A 42 -30.16 11.19 13.21
C ALA A 42 -29.37 9.88 13.37
N THR A 43 -29.90 8.89 14.10
CA THR A 43 -29.29 7.57 14.25
C THR A 43 -29.10 6.88 12.91
N LYS A 44 -30.12 6.92 12.03
CA LYS A 44 -30.02 6.32 10.70
C LYS A 44 -28.90 6.97 9.88
N LYS A 45 -28.79 8.30 9.90
CA LYS A 45 -27.73 9.03 9.20
C LYS A 45 -26.34 8.71 9.77
N ALA A 46 -26.21 8.59 11.09
CA ALA A 46 -24.97 8.20 11.74
C ALA A 46 -24.57 6.76 11.37
N GLN A 47 -25.55 5.85 11.30
CA GLN A 47 -25.33 4.47 10.85
C GLN A 47 -24.86 4.42 9.40
N GLU A 48 -25.52 5.14 8.49
CA GLU A 48 -25.12 5.22 7.09
C GLU A 48 -23.68 5.76 6.93
N LYS A 49 -23.29 6.75 7.75
CA LYS A 49 -21.92 7.28 7.78
C LYS A 49 -20.93 6.23 8.29
N TYR A 50 -21.23 5.55 9.39
CA TYR A 50 -20.38 4.48 9.93
C TYR A 50 -20.17 3.35 8.91
N ASP A 51 -21.26 2.87 8.28
CA ASP A 51 -21.21 1.81 7.28
C ASP A 51 -20.38 2.23 6.05
N LYS A 52 -20.47 3.50 5.66
CA LYS A 52 -19.67 4.06 4.56
C LYS A 52 -18.18 4.06 4.90
N GLU A 53 -17.79 4.57 6.07
CA GLU A 53 -16.38 4.60 6.49
C GLU A 53 -15.83 3.17 6.69
N LEU A 54 -16.65 2.25 7.21
CA LEU A 54 -16.27 0.85 7.38
C LEU A 54 -15.97 0.19 6.02
N LYS A 55 -16.87 0.36 5.05
CA LYS A 55 -16.66 -0.13 3.68
C LYS A 55 -15.42 0.49 3.02
N ALA A 56 -15.13 1.76 3.28
CA ALA A 56 -13.94 2.41 2.76
C ALA A 56 -12.65 1.79 3.31
N LEU A 57 -12.62 1.51 4.63
CA LEU A 57 -11.49 0.83 5.27
C LEU A 57 -11.34 -0.62 4.79
N GLU A 58 -12.44 -1.36 4.68
CA GLU A 58 -12.44 -2.73 4.14
C GLU A 58 -11.95 -2.78 2.70
N HIS A 59 -12.41 -1.86 1.86
CA HIS A 59 -11.96 -1.75 0.47
C HIS A 59 -10.46 -1.45 0.40
N PHE A 60 -9.97 -0.54 1.24
CA PHE A 60 -8.54 -0.24 1.31
C PHE A 60 -7.71 -1.47 1.68
N LEU A 61 -8.13 -2.23 2.70
CA LEU A 61 -7.40 -3.40 3.20
C LEU A 61 -7.46 -4.59 2.23
N ASN A 62 -8.61 -4.84 1.61
CA ASN A 62 -8.84 -6.05 0.83
C ASN A 62 -8.55 -5.89 -0.67
N VAL A 63 -8.54 -4.66 -1.17
CA VAL A 63 -8.35 -4.38 -2.60
C VAL A 63 -7.09 -3.56 -2.82
N LYS A 64 -7.08 -2.33 -2.32
CA LYS A 64 -6.03 -1.36 -2.66
C LYS A 64 -4.64 -1.80 -2.16
N LEU A 65 -4.54 -2.26 -0.91
CA LEU A 65 -3.28 -2.67 -0.32
C LEU A 65 -2.68 -3.92 -1.01
N PRO A 66 -3.44 -5.00 -1.28
CA PRO A 66 -2.96 -6.13 -2.08
C PRO A 66 -2.55 -5.78 -3.52
N GLU A 67 -3.30 -4.89 -4.19
CA GLU A 67 -2.94 -4.41 -5.53
C GLU A 67 -1.59 -3.69 -5.52
N GLN A 68 -1.37 -2.80 -4.56
CA GLN A 68 -0.09 -2.11 -4.39
C GLN A 68 1.07 -3.05 -4.10
N LYS A 69 0.86 -4.06 -3.24
CA LYS A 69 1.88 -5.10 -3.00
C LYS A 69 2.26 -5.79 -4.31
N THR A 70 1.27 -6.11 -5.14
CA THR A 70 1.48 -6.77 -6.43
C THR A 70 2.28 -5.89 -7.38
N GLU A 71 1.97 -4.59 -7.43
CA GLU A 71 2.71 -3.61 -8.23
C GLU A 71 4.17 -3.48 -7.77
N HIS A 72 4.42 -3.35 -6.46
CA HIS A 72 5.79 -3.28 -5.94
C HIS A 72 6.60 -4.55 -6.20
N VAL A 73 5.98 -5.73 -6.14
CA VAL A 73 6.68 -6.98 -6.51
C VAL A 73 7.09 -6.95 -7.98
N LYS A 74 6.25 -6.43 -8.88
CA LYS A 74 6.61 -6.27 -10.30
C LYS A 74 7.75 -5.29 -10.49
N GLU A 75 7.73 -4.15 -9.79
CA GLU A 75 8.82 -3.15 -9.82
C GLU A 75 10.14 -3.77 -9.36
N ILE A 76 10.14 -4.49 -8.22
CA ILE A 76 11.34 -5.18 -7.72
C ILE A 76 11.83 -6.20 -8.74
N GLN A 77 10.93 -6.98 -9.35
CA GLN A 77 11.31 -7.96 -10.34
C GLN A 77 11.94 -7.31 -11.58
N ALA A 78 11.42 -6.18 -12.04
CA ALA A 78 12.00 -5.41 -13.14
C ALA A 78 13.42 -4.93 -12.81
N ILE A 79 13.62 -4.37 -11.61
CA ILE A 79 14.94 -3.93 -11.15
C ILE A 79 15.92 -5.10 -11.09
N VAL A 80 15.50 -6.26 -10.58
CA VAL A 80 16.35 -7.46 -10.52
C VAL A 80 16.76 -7.92 -11.93
N VAL A 81 15.85 -7.90 -12.89
CA VAL A 81 16.12 -8.25 -14.30
C VAL A 81 17.12 -7.27 -14.92
N GLU A 82 16.96 -5.96 -14.67
CA GLU A 82 17.90 -4.95 -15.16
C GLU A 82 19.30 -5.13 -14.57
N VAL A 83 19.40 -5.33 -13.25
CA VAL A 83 20.67 -5.57 -12.57
C VAL A 83 21.36 -6.83 -13.09
N GLN A 84 20.60 -7.91 -13.30
CA GLN A 84 21.13 -9.15 -13.86
C GLN A 84 21.64 -8.93 -15.29
N SER A 85 20.88 -8.22 -16.12
CA SER A 85 21.27 -7.91 -17.50
C SER A 85 22.55 -7.07 -17.54
N TYR A 86 22.68 -6.09 -16.65
CA TYR A 86 23.89 -5.28 -16.51
C TYR A 86 25.08 -6.11 -16.04
N HIS A 87 24.88 -6.99 -15.07
CA HIS A 87 25.91 -7.91 -14.61
C HIS A 87 26.42 -8.81 -15.75
N ASP A 88 25.52 -9.38 -16.54
CA ASP A 88 25.87 -10.27 -17.65
C ASP A 88 26.60 -9.52 -18.76
N TRP A 89 26.17 -8.29 -19.05
CA TRP A 89 26.89 -7.40 -19.96
C TRP A 89 28.32 -7.10 -19.47
N MET A 90 28.49 -6.72 -18.20
CA MET A 90 29.81 -6.50 -17.60
C MET A 90 30.67 -7.76 -17.63
N ALA A 91 30.09 -8.92 -17.31
CA ALA A 91 30.80 -10.20 -17.35
C ALA A 91 31.26 -10.55 -18.77
N SER A 92 30.48 -10.21 -19.81
CA SER A 92 30.85 -10.43 -21.21
C SER A 92 32.10 -9.65 -21.61
N TYR A 93 32.31 -8.45 -21.05
CA TYR A 93 33.50 -7.63 -21.28
C TYR A 93 34.70 -8.09 -20.44
N CYS A 94 34.48 -8.38 -19.15
CA CYS A 94 35.57 -8.69 -18.22
C CYS A 94 36.13 -10.11 -18.35
N ARG A 95 35.31 -11.12 -18.67
CA ARG A 95 35.76 -12.53 -18.74
C ARG A 95 36.84 -12.78 -19.80
N PRO A 96 36.76 -12.22 -21.02
CA PRO A 96 37.83 -12.36 -22.01
C PRO A 96 39.15 -11.74 -21.55
N LEU A 97 39.10 -10.57 -20.90
CA LEU A 97 40.29 -9.87 -20.39
C LEU A 97 41.01 -10.67 -19.30
N ALA A 98 40.27 -11.35 -18.42
CA ALA A 98 40.85 -12.21 -17.39
C ALA A 98 41.62 -13.42 -17.97
N ASN A 99 41.24 -13.87 -19.17
CA ASN A 99 41.87 -15.01 -19.85
C ASN A 99 42.88 -14.58 -20.92
N TYR A 100 43.02 -13.28 -21.18
CA TYR A 100 43.94 -12.76 -22.18
C TYR A 100 45.39 -12.90 -21.70
N LYS A 101 46.11 -13.88 -22.24
CA LYS A 101 47.55 -14.04 -22.02
C LYS A 101 48.31 -13.22 -23.06
N VAL A 102 49.10 -12.24 -22.60
CA VAL A 102 50.05 -11.54 -23.47
C VAL A 102 51.13 -12.53 -23.92
N PRO A 103 51.29 -12.81 -25.22
CA PRO A 103 52.41 -13.60 -25.70
C PRO A 103 53.70 -12.86 -25.37
N ARG A 104 54.57 -13.46 -24.56
CA ARG A 104 55.93 -12.92 -24.41
C ARG A 104 56.68 -13.19 -25.72
N PRO A 105 57.32 -12.18 -26.34
CA PRO A 105 58.18 -12.43 -27.50
C PRO A 105 59.31 -13.39 -27.09
N MET A 106 59.66 -14.33 -27.97
CA MET A 106 60.60 -15.44 -27.67
C MET A 106 62.04 -15.00 -27.32
N ASN A 107 62.34 -13.71 -27.34
CA ASN A 107 63.71 -13.19 -27.31
C ASN A 107 63.97 -12.22 -26.14
N LEU A 108 63.46 -12.55 -24.94
CA LEU A 108 63.87 -11.95 -23.67
C LEU A 108 64.31 -13.03 -22.69
#